data_AF-A0A1I6TGZ4-F1
#
_entry.id   AF-A0A1I6TGZ4-F1
#
_cell.length_a   1.000
_cell.length_b   1.000
_cell.length_c   1.000
_cell.angle_alpha   90.00
_cell.angle_beta   90.00
_cell.angle_gamma   90.00
#
_symmetry.space_group_name_H-M   'P 1'
#
loop_
_entity.id
_entity.type
_entity.pdbx_description
1 polymer ?
#
loop_
_entity_poly.entity_id
_entity_poly.type
_entity_poly.pdbx_seq_one_letter_code
_entity_poly.pdbx_strand_id
1 'polypeptide(L)'
;MPENEKDNTKLVHVLRRANGLTVSNRRVLMDDLLKGLYAMMEPNELTALILAEEKFSLHQIFGPILEGQNPKVFFKCLELVVSRCNSEEDMRYLSLVLRALAERFDLSQVEEGSLNNLLMLLIGKVERLYDEDVLLQLFSTLLKQLNIAEGRKEIVGILLRMIAERARTEKDIDIKRWFQEQITSYMPVTKTVTTPLLPPGTILYQEEISGRKIVVLEVEKSKRDILYYKTPYESVGHPKLLFEFVIRGKEIEQCRIFALKDGPVKASSRLYRYPFGNVFPDFHACWPQLKEIEITQLSQLRRLPELFFKSSTNDHAYRGKNLRELYISLQGQDFNEETLLDTRLTVADQFELLSIEDEIEESQSTEEQELNNQ
;
A
#
# COMPACT_ATOMS: atom_id res chain seq x y z
N MET A 1 -30.17 -47.60 -7.59
CA MET A 1 -31.03 -47.83 -6.41
C MET A 1 -30.42 -47.12 -5.20
N PRO A 2 -31.21 -46.50 -4.31
CA PRO A 2 -32.68 -46.57 -4.18
C PRO A 2 -33.34 -45.38 -4.91
N GLU A 3 -34.25 -45.53 -5.87
CA GLU A 3 -35.63 -46.03 -5.75
C GLU A 3 -36.33 -45.63 -4.45
N ASN A 4 -36.78 -44.37 -4.44
CA ASN A 4 -37.84 -43.89 -3.56
C ASN A 4 -38.70 -42.91 -4.37
N GLU A 5 -39.30 -43.40 -5.46
CA GLU A 5 -40.35 -42.67 -6.17
C GLU A 5 -41.65 -42.81 -5.40
N LYS A 6 -42.21 -41.66 -5.08
CA LYS A 6 -43.26 -41.45 -4.10
C LYS A 6 -44.62 -41.96 -4.61
N ASP A 7 -45.36 -42.51 -3.67
CA ASP A 7 -46.77 -42.90 -3.73
C ASP A 7 -47.68 -41.69 -4.05
N ASN A 8 -47.74 -41.27 -5.32
CA ASN A 8 -48.59 -40.16 -5.81
C ASN A 8 -50.02 -40.61 -6.18
N THR A 9 -50.43 -41.84 -5.84
CA THR A 9 -51.73 -42.42 -6.21
C THR A 9 -52.83 -42.25 -5.16
N LYS A 10 -52.69 -41.29 -4.23
CA LYS A 10 -53.64 -41.12 -3.12
C LYS A 10 -54.93 -40.45 -3.61
N LEU A 11 -56.02 -41.23 -3.67
CA LEU A 11 -57.36 -40.71 -3.95
C LEU A 11 -57.89 -39.91 -2.76
N VAL A 12 -58.38 -38.70 -3.02
CA VAL A 12 -59.00 -37.82 -2.04
C VAL A 12 -60.50 -37.72 -2.25
N HIS A 13 -61.24 -37.59 -1.15
CA HIS A 13 -62.68 -37.42 -1.16
C HIS A 13 -63.05 -35.94 -1.28
N VAL A 14 -63.70 -35.57 -2.38
CA VAL A 14 -64.23 -34.23 -2.60
C VAL A 14 -65.74 -34.26 -2.34
N LEU A 15 -66.15 -33.55 -1.28
CA LEU A 15 -67.55 -33.42 -0.89
C LEU A 15 -68.09 -32.08 -1.39
N ARG A 16 -69.11 -32.13 -2.24
CA ARG A 16 -69.89 -30.95 -2.61
C ARG A 16 -71.06 -30.84 -1.64
N ARG A 17 -71.15 -29.73 -0.92
CA ARG A 17 -72.28 -29.40 -0.04
C ARG A 17 -73.11 -28.27 -0.64
N ALA A 18 -74.42 -28.37 -0.52
CA ALA A 18 -75.37 -27.31 -0.86
C ALA A 18 -76.39 -27.20 0.29
N ASN A 19 -76.56 -26.00 0.84
CA ASN A 19 -77.43 -25.73 2.00
C ASN A 19 -77.17 -26.65 3.20
N GLY A 20 -75.91 -26.98 3.48
CA GLY A 20 -75.51 -27.84 4.59
C GLY A 20 -75.64 -29.35 4.35
N LEU A 21 -76.27 -29.78 3.25
CA LEU A 21 -76.41 -31.19 2.88
C LEU A 21 -75.33 -31.61 1.86
N THR A 22 -74.80 -32.82 2.00
CA THR A 22 -73.83 -33.38 1.04
C THR A 22 -74.57 -33.85 -0.21
N VAL A 23 -74.39 -33.14 -1.32
CA VAL A 23 -75.06 -33.42 -2.61
C VAL A 23 -74.20 -34.24 -3.56
N SER A 24 -72.87 -34.29 -3.38
CA SER A 24 -72.03 -35.25 -4.10
C SER A 24 -70.79 -35.64 -3.33
N ASN A 25 -70.38 -36.90 -3.42
CA ASN A 25 -69.11 -37.42 -2.93
C ASN A 25 -68.38 -38.09 -4.11
N ARG A 26 -67.24 -37.54 -4.51
CA ARG A 26 -66.41 -38.11 -5.58
C ARG A 26 -65.00 -38.35 -5.06
N ARG A 27 -64.39 -39.44 -5.52
CA ARG A 27 -62.97 -39.69 -5.34
C ARG A 27 -62.24 -39.12 -6.55
N VAL A 28 -61.28 -38.24 -6.29
CA VAL A 28 -60.45 -37.62 -7.31
C VAL A 28 -58.99 -37.90 -6.97
N LEU A 29 -58.13 -38.03 -7.97
CA LEU A 29 -56.70 -38.10 -7.73
C LEU A 29 -56.24 -36.77 -7.12
N MET A 30 -55.32 -36.83 -6.16
CA MET A 30 -54.78 -35.63 -5.53
C MET A 30 -54.22 -34.65 -6.58
N ASP A 31 -53.52 -35.17 -7.59
CA ASP A 31 -52.95 -34.36 -8.68
C ASP A 31 -54.01 -33.61 -9.48
N ASP A 32 -55.15 -34.24 -9.78
CA ASP A 32 -56.22 -33.60 -10.53
C ASP A 32 -56.96 -32.55 -9.68
N LEU A 33 -57.09 -32.81 -8.38
CA LEU A 33 -57.62 -31.84 -7.44
C LEU A 33 -56.70 -30.61 -7.34
N LEU A 34 -55.38 -30.83 -7.18
CA LEU A 34 -54.39 -29.77 -7.12
C LEU A 34 -54.35 -28.97 -8.42
N LYS A 35 -54.35 -29.62 -9.59
CA LYS A 35 -54.44 -28.95 -10.90
C LYS A 35 -55.69 -28.10 -11.03
N GLY A 36 -56.85 -28.61 -10.58
CA GLY A 36 -58.10 -27.87 -10.60
C GLY A 36 -58.06 -26.64 -9.68
N LEU A 37 -57.50 -26.79 -8.47
CA LEU A 37 -57.33 -25.67 -7.53
C LEU A 37 -56.35 -24.63 -8.09
N TYR A 38 -55.22 -25.05 -8.65
CA TYR A 38 -54.23 -24.14 -9.26
C TYR A 38 -54.79 -23.40 -10.47
N ALA A 39 -55.63 -24.04 -11.30
CA ALA A 39 -56.28 -23.39 -12.43
C ALA A 39 -57.33 -22.33 -12.01
N MET A 40 -57.80 -22.38 -10.76
CA MET A 40 -58.75 -21.41 -10.20
C MET A 40 -58.07 -20.27 -9.43
N MET A 41 -56.76 -20.36 -9.19
CA MET A 41 -56.00 -19.31 -8.51
C MET A 41 -55.49 -18.28 -9.52
N GLU A 42 -55.51 -17.01 -9.13
CA GLU A 42 -54.87 -15.96 -9.92
C GLU A 42 -53.34 -16.16 -9.92
N PRO A 43 -52.63 -15.91 -11.04
CA PRO A 43 -51.18 -16.13 -11.13
C PRO A 43 -50.36 -15.44 -10.03
N ASN A 44 -50.82 -14.27 -9.57
CA ASN A 44 -50.18 -13.51 -8.51
C ASN A 44 -50.34 -14.18 -7.14
N GLU A 45 -51.52 -14.76 -6.86
CA GLU A 45 -51.79 -15.48 -5.61
C GLU A 45 -50.99 -16.78 -5.56
N LEU A 46 -50.88 -17.50 -6.68
CA LEU A 46 -50.07 -18.70 -6.78
C LEU A 46 -48.59 -18.38 -6.55
N THR A 47 -48.09 -17.31 -7.15
CA THR A 47 -46.70 -16.85 -6.98
C THR A 47 -46.44 -16.46 -5.52
N ALA A 48 -47.35 -15.72 -4.89
CA ALA A 48 -47.25 -15.37 -3.47
C ALA A 48 -47.27 -16.61 -2.57
N LEU A 49 -48.13 -17.59 -2.84
CA LEU A 49 -48.22 -18.83 -2.05
C LEU A 49 -46.95 -19.68 -2.15
N ILE A 50 -46.39 -19.77 -3.37
CA ILE A 50 -45.12 -20.46 -3.64
C ILE A 50 -43.96 -19.76 -2.93
N LEU A 51 -43.95 -18.43 -2.89
CA LEU A 51 -42.88 -17.64 -2.26
C LEU A 51 -43.05 -17.51 -0.74
N ALA A 52 -44.26 -17.65 -0.20
CA ALA A 52 -44.56 -17.57 1.22
C ALA A 52 -44.25 -18.87 1.99
N GLU A 53 -44.31 -20.02 1.34
CA GLU A 53 -43.90 -21.27 1.96
C GLU A 53 -42.37 -21.43 1.92
N GLU A 54 -41.71 -21.28 3.09
CA GLU A 54 -40.27 -21.53 3.28
C GLU A 54 -39.80 -22.94 2.86
N LYS A 55 -40.73 -23.84 2.55
CA LYS A 55 -40.47 -25.20 2.08
C LYS A 55 -40.16 -25.27 0.58
N PHE A 56 -40.68 -24.34 -0.22
CA PHE A 56 -40.32 -24.23 -1.62
C PHE A 56 -39.09 -23.36 -1.74
N SER A 57 -37.96 -24.01 -1.77
CA SER A 57 -36.75 -23.31 -2.16
C SER A 57 -36.88 -22.87 -3.62
N LEU A 58 -36.66 -21.58 -3.87
CA LEU A 58 -36.62 -21.01 -5.21
C LEU A 58 -35.71 -21.78 -6.18
N HIS A 59 -34.71 -22.51 -5.64
CA HIS A 59 -33.83 -23.39 -6.42
C HIS A 59 -34.56 -24.53 -7.15
N GLN A 60 -35.69 -25.04 -6.63
CA GLN A 60 -36.43 -26.12 -7.29
C GLN A 60 -37.29 -25.61 -8.44
N ILE A 61 -37.67 -24.34 -8.40
CA ILE A 61 -38.56 -23.71 -9.37
C ILE A 61 -37.75 -23.11 -10.52
N PHE A 62 -36.70 -22.35 -10.18
CA PHE A 62 -35.88 -21.66 -11.17
C PHE A 62 -34.71 -22.50 -11.67
N GLY A 63 -34.22 -23.48 -10.89
CA GLY A 63 -33.09 -24.34 -11.30
C GLY A 63 -33.29 -25.00 -12.67
N PRO A 64 -34.41 -25.71 -12.92
CA PRO A 64 -34.67 -26.33 -14.23
C PRO A 64 -34.91 -25.32 -15.37
N ILE A 65 -35.35 -24.10 -15.05
CA ILE A 65 -35.55 -23.01 -16.02
C ILE A 65 -34.20 -22.40 -16.42
N LEU A 66 -33.26 -22.37 -15.47
CA LEU A 66 -31.90 -21.84 -15.65
C LEU A 66 -30.97 -22.84 -16.35
N GLU A 67 -31.17 -24.14 -16.13
CA GLU A 67 -30.44 -25.22 -16.81
C GLU A 67 -30.88 -25.34 -18.28
N GLY A 68 -30.19 -24.60 -19.17
CA GLY A 68 -30.37 -24.71 -20.62
C GLY A 68 -30.75 -23.41 -21.34
N GLN A 69 -30.97 -22.31 -20.61
CA GLN A 69 -31.26 -21.00 -21.20
C GLN A 69 -29.98 -20.20 -21.48
N ASN A 70 -30.00 -19.43 -22.58
CA ASN A 70 -28.91 -18.50 -22.90
C ASN A 70 -28.83 -17.42 -21.81
N PRO A 71 -27.65 -17.16 -21.21
CA PRO A 71 -27.46 -16.11 -20.21
C PRO A 71 -28.07 -14.76 -20.62
N LYS A 72 -28.00 -14.39 -21.90
CA LYS A 72 -28.57 -13.15 -22.43
C LYS A 72 -30.10 -13.06 -22.29
N VAL A 73 -30.81 -14.16 -22.50
CA VAL A 73 -32.27 -14.21 -22.37
C VAL A 73 -32.66 -14.08 -20.90
N PHE A 74 -31.90 -14.75 -20.04
CA PHE A 74 -32.10 -14.69 -18.61
C PHE A 74 -31.91 -13.27 -18.05
N PHE A 75 -30.82 -12.58 -18.40
CA PHE A 75 -30.57 -11.21 -17.95
C PHE A 75 -31.64 -10.22 -18.45
N LYS A 76 -32.12 -10.37 -19.69
CA LYS A 76 -33.26 -9.58 -20.19
C LYS A 76 -34.56 -9.83 -19.42
N CYS A 77 -34.83 -11.07 -19.04
CA CYS A 77 -35.96 -11.39 -18.16
C CYS A 77 -35.80 -10.73 -16.80
N LEU A 78 -34.58 -10.72 -16.25
CA LEU A 78 -34.28 -10.06 -14.98
C LEU A 78 -34.48 -8.53 -15.07
N GLU A 79 -33.99 -7.90 -16.14
CA GLU A 79 -34.20 -6.48 -16.42
C GLU A 79 -35.70 -6.14 -16.48
N LEU A 80 -36.50 -6.98 -17.16
CA LEU A 80 -37.96 -6.83 -17.23
C LEU A 80 -38.62 -6.95 -15.85
N VAL A 81 -38.20 -7.92 -15.02
CA VAL A 81 -38.72 -8.08 -13.65
C VAL A 81 -38.38 -6.85 -12.81
N VAL A 82 -37.11 -6.43 -12.79
CA VAL A 82 -36.64 -5.24 -12.05
C VAL A 82 -37.38 -3.98 -12.50
N SER A 83 -37.63 -3.82 -13.80
CA SER A 83 -38.34 -2.65 -14.33
C SER A 83 -39.78 -2.53 -13.82
N ARG A 84 -40.42 -3.67 -13.51
CA ARG A 84 -41.82 -3.77 -13.06
C ARG A 84 -42.00 -3.80 -11.55
N CYS A 85 -40.95 -4.07 -10.78
CA CYS A 85 -40.98 -3.95 -9.32
C CYS A 85 -41.22 -2.50 -8.92
N ASN A 86 -42.33 -2.23 -8.21
CA ASN A 86 -42.72 -0.88 -7.78
C ASN A 86 -43.23 -0.85 -6.32
N SER A 87 -43.42 -2.00 -5.68
CA SER A 87 -43.83 -2.11 -4.27
C SER A 87 -42.74 -2.70 -3.37
N GLU A 88 -42.84 -2.50 -2.05
CA GLU A 88 -41.93 -3.13 -1.08
C GLU A 88 -42.00 -4.66 -1.14
N GLU A 89 -43.17 -5.22 -1.43
CA GLU A 89 -43.37 -6.66 -1.57
C GLU A 89 -42.60 -7.19 -2.81
N ASP A 90 -42.66 -6.48 -3.94
CA ASP A 90 -41.90 -6.81 -5.14
C ASP A 90 -40.40 -6.82 -4.89
N MET A 91 -39.90 -5.85 -4.11
CA MET A 91 -38.47 -5.73 -3.79
C MET A 91 -38.01 -6.88 -2.88
N ARG A 92 -38.87 -7.35 -1.97
CA ARG A 92 -38.58 -8.54 -1.17
C ARG A 92 -38.43 -9.78 -2.05
N TYR A 93 -39.34 -9.99 -2.98
CA TYR A 93 -39.25 -11.14 -3.91
C TYR A 93 -38.05 -11.02 -4.86
N LEU A 94 -37.76 -9.81 -5.35
CA LEU A 94 -36.57 -9.55 -6.17
C LEU A 94 -35.27 -9.90 -5.42
N SER A 95 -35.18 -9.56 -4.13
CA SER A 95 -34.00 -9.90 -3.32
C SER A 95 -33.77 -11.41 -3.21
N LEU A 96 -34.85 -12.18 -3.09
CA LEU A 96 -34.79 -13.65 -3.01
C LEU A 96 -34.35 -14.25 -4.35
N VAL A 97 -34.84 -13.70 -5.47
CA VAL A 97 -34.42 -14.11 -6.82
C VAL A 97 -32.93 -13.78 -7.04
N LEU A 98 -32.49 -12.57 -6.72
CA LEU A 98 -31.08 -12.16 -6.87
C LEU A 98 -30.14 -13.02 -6.03
N ARG A 99 -30.55 -13.39 -4.80
CA ARG A 99 -29.77 -14.27 -3.93
C ARG A 99 -29.60 -15.67 -4.54
N ALA A 100 -30.70 -16.25 -5.02
CA ALA A 100 -30.67 -17.57 -5.67
C ALA A 100 -29.79 -17.57 -6.94
N LEU A 101 -29.70 -16.43 -7.63
CA LEU A 101 -28.82 -16.26 -8.79
C LEU A 101 -27.36 -16.16 -8.41
N ALA A 102 -27.04 -15.33 -7.41
CA ALA A 102 -25.67 -15.17 -6.94
C ALA A 102 -25.05 -16.50 -6.44
N GLU A 103 -25.88 -17.41 -5.93
CA GLU A 103 -25.43 -18.73 -5.44
C GLU A 103 -25.11 -19.76 -6.54
N ARG A 104 -25.61 -19.58 -7.77
CA ARG A 104 -25.48 -20.59 -8.85
C ARG A 104 -24.97 -20.07 -10.18
N PHE A 105 -25.06 -18.77 -10.43
CA PHE A 105 -24.67 -18.18 -11.69
C PHE A 105 -23.30 -17.55 -11.56
N ASP A 106 -22.33 -18.06 -12.32
CA ASP A 106 -21.05 -17.39 -12.46
C ASP A 106 -21.25 -16.13 -13.31
N LEU A 107 -21.25 -14.97 -12.64
CA LEU A 107 -21.38 -13.67 -13.28
C LEU A 107 -20.22 -13.36 -14.24
N SER A 108 -19.12 -14.12 -14.20
CA SER A 108 -18.00 -13.97 -15.15
C SER A 108 -18.38 -14.29 -16.60
N GLN A 109 -19.44 -15.07 -16.81
CA GLN A 109 -19.92 -15.49 -18.14
C GLN A 109 -20.89 -14.49 -18.78
N VAL A 110 -21.16 -13.37 -18.11
CA VAL A 110 -22.14 -12.37 -18.52
C VAL A 110 -21.45 -11.25 -19.28
N GLU A 111 -22.05 -10.84 -20.40
CA GLU A 111 -21.56 -9.70 -21.17
C GLU A 111 -21.64 -8.40 -20.34
N GLU A 112 -20.52 -7.67 -20.27
CA GLU A 112 -20.35 -6.48 -19.44
C GLU A 112 -21.49 -5.46 -19.60
N GLY A 113 -21.95 -5.23 -20.85
CA GLY A 113 -23.05 -4.31 -21.12
C GLY A 113 -24.38 -4.72 -20.47
N SER A 114 -24.68 -6.02 -20.40
CA SER A 114 -25.91 -6.53 -19.75
C SER A 114 -25.83 -6.41 -18.23
N LEU A 115 -24.64 -6.65 -17.66
CA LEU A 115 -24.40 -6.50 -16.23
C LEU A 115 -24.51 -5.02 -15.81
N ASN A 116 -23.92 -4.11 -16.58
CA ASN A 116 -23.98 -2.67 -16.32
C ASN A 116 -25.41 -2.15 -16.39
N ASN A 117 -26.20 -2.55 -17.38
CA ASN A 117 -27.60 -2.14 -17.49
C ASN A 117 -28.44 -2.64 -16.31
N LEU A 118 -28.26 -3.91 -15.91
CA LEU A 118 -28.95 -4.46 -14.76
C LEU A 118 -28.61 -3.69 -13.46
N LEU A 119 -27.32 -3.42 -13.23
CA LEU A 119 -26.87 -2.66 -12.07
C LEU A 119 -27.45 -1.24 -12.07
N MET A 120 -27.45 -0.57 -13.22
CA MET A 120 -28.02 0.77 -13.36
C MET A 120 -29.54 0.78 -13.11
N LEU A 121 -30.26 -0.25 -13.56
CA LEU A 121 -31.70 -0.39 -13.29
C LEU A 121 -31.97 -0.63 -11.80
N LEU A 122 -31.18 -1.49 -11.16
CA LEU A 122 -31.29 -1.75 -9.72
C LEU A 122 -31.00 -0.48 -8.92
N ILE A 123 -29.90 0.23 -9.22
CA ILE A 123 -29.53 1.50 -8.59
C ILE A 123 -30.61 2.55 -8.80
N GLY A 124 -31.15 2.67 -10.03
CA GLY A 124 -32.21 3.61 -10.37
C GLY A 124 -33.53 3.38 -9.62
N LYS A 125 -33.76 2.15 -9.13
CA LYS A 125 -34.93 1.79 -8.29
C LYS A 125 -34.70 2.05 -6.80
N VAL A 126 -33.47 2.31 -6.38
CA VAL A 126 -33.17 2.65 -4.99
C VAL A 126 -33.41 4.14 -4.76
N GLU A 127 -34.67 4.52 -4.51
CA GLU A 127 -35.04 5.91 -4.13
C GLU A 127 -34.45 6.32 -2.77
N ARG A 128 -34.02 5.35 -1.94
CA ARG A 128 -33.47 5.56 -0.60
C ARG A 128 -32.08 4.93 -0.44
N LEU A 129 -31.11 5.32 -1.27
CA LEU A 129 -29.70 5.05 -0.99
C LEU A 129 -29.17 5.83 0.24
N TYR A 130 -30.01 6.62 0.89
CA TYR A 130 -29.65 7.42 2.07
C TYR A 130 -29.60 6.60 3.36
N ASP A 131 -29.97 5.32 3.34
CA ASP A 131 -29.77 4.45 4.49
C ASP A 131 -28.28 4.12 4.62
N GLU A 132 -27.64 4.80 5.56
CA GLU A 132 -26.22 4.74 5.85
C GLU A 132 -25.77 3.29 6.09
N ASP A 133 -26.57 2.49 6.80
CA ASP A 133 -26.23 1.10 7.11
C ASP A 133 -26.23 0.21 5.86
N VAL A 134 -27.15 0.45 4.92
CA VAL A 134 -27.25 -0.32 3.67
C VAL A 134 -26.07 -0.01 2.75
N LEU A 135 -25.69 1.27 2.63
CA LEU A 135 -24.49 1.67 1.89
C LEU A 135 -23.22 1.08 2.52
N LEU A 136 -23.11 1.12 3.84
CA LEU A 136 -21.98 0.57 4.59
C LEU A 136 -21.86 -0.94 4.40
N GLN A 137 -22.98 -1.68 4.45
CA GLN A 137 -22.98 -3.12 4.22
C GLN A 137 -22.63 -3.48 2.78
N LEU A 138 -23.18 -2.77 1.79
CA LEU A 138 -22.85 -2.96 0.39
C LEU A 138 -21.34 -2.73 0.15
N PHE A 139 -20.81 -1.64 0.70
CA PHE A 139 -19.40 -1.28 0.58
C PHE A 139 -18.47 -2.28 1.27
N SER A 140 -18.77 -2.67 2.51
CA SER A 140 -18.02 -3.69 3.24
C SER A 140 -17.99 -5.01 2.49
N THR A 141 -19.11 -5.39 1.89
CA THR A 141 -19.23 -6.63 1.11
C THR A 141 -18.41 -6.55 -0.18
N LEU A 142 -18.47 -5.42 -0.91
CA LEU A 142 -17.67 -5.21 -2.11
C LEU A 142 -16.17 -5.22 -1.80
N LEU A 143 -15.73 -4.55 -0.72
CA LEU A 143 -14.33 -4.55 -0.31
C LEU A 143 -13.82 -5.93 0.14
N LYS A 144 -14.66 -6.73 0.81
CA LYS A 144 -14.31 -8.10 1.21
C LYS A 144 -14.18 -9.06 0.02
N GLN A 145 -15.03 -8.87 -0.99
CA GLN A 145 -15.07 -9.73 -2.18
C GLN A 145 -14.04 -9.33 -3.24
N LEU A 146 -13.68 -8.04 -3.29
CA LEU A 146 -12.53 -7.58 -4.05
C LEU A 146 -11.26 -8.00 -3.29
N ASN A 147 -10.59 -9.06 -3.75
CA ASN A 147 -9.27 -9.42 -3.23
C ASN A 147 -8.26 -8.34 -3.64
N ILE A 148 -8.23 -7.21 -2.91
CA ILE A 148 -7.47 -5.98 -3.23
C ILE A 148 -5.97 -6.27 -3.39
N ALA A 149 -5.48 -7.36 -2.81
CA ALA A 149 -4.10 -7.81 -2.92
C ALA A 149 -3.74 -8.39 -4.31
N GLU A 150 -4.70 -8.93 -5.06
CA GLU A 150 -4.44 -9.70 -6.29
C GLU A 150 -5.09 -9.05 -7.53
N GLY A 151 -4.36 -8.12 -8.15
CA GLY A 151 -4.37 -8.03 -9.62
C GLY A 151 -5.23 -6.96 -10.32
N ARG A 152 -6.07 -6.15 -9.65
CA ARG A 152 -6.82 -5.06 -10.33
C ARG A 152 -6.69 -3.70 -9.64
N LYS A 153 -5.44 -3.28 -9.41
CA LYS A 153 -5.08 -1.99 -8.77
C LYS A 153 -5.66 -0.77 -9.50
N GLU A 154 -5.88 -0.85 -10.81
CA GLU A 154 -6.38 0.27 -11.61
C GLU A 154 -7.86 0.55 -11.39
N ILE A 155 -8.73 -0.46 -11.49
CA ILE A 155 -10.18 -0.29 -11.28
C ILE A 155 -10.48 0.05 -9.82
N VAL A 156 -9.83 -0.62 -8.88
CA VAL A 156 -9.93 -0.31 -7.45
C VAL A 156 -9.40 1.09 -7.16
N GLY A 157 -8.28 1.49 -7.78
CA GLY A 157 -7.71 2.84 -7.63
C GLY A 157 -8.55 3.94 -8.28
N ILE A 158 -9.32 3.63 -9.33
CA ILE A 158 -10.30 4.55 -9.93
C ILE A 158 -11.53 4.67 -9.02
N LEU A 159 -12.09 3.56 -8.54
CA LEU A 159 -13.22 3.55 -7.60
C LEU A 159 -12.88 4.28 -6.30
N LEU A 160 -11.74 3.98 -5.69
CA LEU A 160 -11.28 4.66 -4.47
C LEU A 160 -11.02 6.16 -4.70
N ARG A 161 -10.51 6.56 -5.87
CA ARG A 161 -10.36 7.98 -6.22
C ARG A 161 -11.69 8.69 -6.41
N MET A 162 -12.62 8.10 -7.17
CA MET A 162 -13.96 8.67 -7.37
C MET A 162 -14.71 8.82 -6.05
N ILE A 163 -14.59 7.83 -5.15
CA ILE A 163 -15.19 7.87 -3.81
C ILE A 163 -14.48 8.90 -2.93
N ALA A 164 -13.15 8.99 -2.95
CA ALA A 164 -12.40 10.01 -2.21
C ALA A 164 -12.75 11.44 -2.66
N GLU A 165 -12.92 11.64 -3.97
CA GLU A 165 -13.38 12.92 -4.52
C GLU A 165 -14.81 13.24 -4.10
N ARG A 166 -15.70 12.25 -4.04
CA ARG A 166 -17.07 12.44 -3.56
C ARG A 166 -17.13 12.72 -2.07
N ALA A 167 -16.35 12.01 -1.26
CA ALA A 167 -16.21 12.23 0.19
C ALA A 167 -15.61 13.62 0.50
N ARG A 168 -14.76 14.18 -0.38
CA ARG A 168 -14.27 15.57 -0.24
C ARG A 168 -15.39 16.59 -0.34
N THR A 169 -16.41 16.31 -1.16
CA THR A 169 -17.58 17.17 -1.35
C THR A 169 -18.70 16.96 -0.33
N GLU A 170 -18.57 15.96 0.55
CA GLU A 170 -19.55 15.67 1.59
C GLU A 170 -19.51 16.74 2.69
N LYS A 171 -20.70 17.21 3.11
CA LYS A 171 -20.87 18.23 4.15
C LYS A 171 -20.90 17.63 5.54
N ASP A 172 -21.27 16.36 5.64
CA ASP A 172 -21.25 15.62 6.89
C ASP A 172 -19.80 15.26 7.29
N ILE A 173 -19.38 15.80 8.44
CA ILE A 173 -18.02 15.69 8.96
C ILE A 173 -17.72 14.29 9.49
N ASP A 174 -18.72 13.57 10.00
CA ASP A 174 -18.54 12.23 10.56
C ASP A 174 -18.34 11.21 9.44
N ILE A 175 -19.17 11.30 8.40
CA ILE A 175 -19.06 10.48 7.18
C ILE A 175 -17.71 10.72 6.49
N LYS A 176 -17.30 11.98 6.34
CA LYS A 176 -16.03 12.34 5.70
C LYS A 176 -14.82 11.76 6.43
N ARG A 177 -14.84 11.78 7.76
CA ARG A 177 -13.76 11.25 8.61
C ARG A 177 -13.68 9.73 8.51
N TRP A 178 -14.83 9.06 8.61
CA TRP A 178 -14.89 7.61 8.48
C TRP A 178 -14.42 7.13 7.10
N PHE A 179 -14.84 7.80 6.01
CA PHE A 179 -14.36 7.49 4.65
C PHE A 179 -12.85 7.66 4.53
N GLN A 180 -12.28 8.71 5.12
CA GLN A 180 -10.83 8.91 5.12
C GLN A 180 -10.10 7.80 5.87
N GLU A 181 -10.62 7.36 7.02
CA GLU A 181 -10.03 6.28 7.82
C GLU A 181 -10.05 4.94 7.07
N GLN A 182 -11.17 4.57 6.44
CA GLN A 182 -11.26 3.33 5.68
C GLN A 182 -10.44 3.38 4.38
N ILE A 183 -10.47 4.48 3.63
CA ILE A 183 -9.67 4.59 2.40
C ILE A 183 -8.17 4.52 2.72
N THR A 184 -7.75 5.10 3.85
CA THR A 184 -6.35 5.07 4.30
C THR A 184 -5.88 3.65 4.66
N SER A 185 -6.77 2.78 5.15
CA SER A 185 -6.41 1.39 5.49
C SER A 185 -6.24 0.48 4.26
N TYR A 186 -6.87 0.82 3.12
CA TYR A 186 -6.80 0.03 1.89
C TYR A 186 -5.93 0.63 0.79
N MET A 187 -5.58 1.92 0.86
CA MET A 187 -4.65 2.50 -0.10
C MET A 187 -3.22 2.01 0.18
N PRO A 188 -2.54 1.37 -0.79
CA PRO A 188 -1.10 1.18 -0.67
C PRO A 188 -0.48 2.57 -0.59
N VAL A 189 0.08 2.90 0.57
CA VAL A 189 0.81 4.14 0.75
C VAL A 189 2.02 4.06 -0.17
N THR A 190 1.95 4.69 -1.35
CA THR A 190 3.16 5.08 -2.05
C THR A 190 3.82 6.15 -1.19
N LYS A 191 4.59 5.72 -0.18
CA LYS A 191 5.42 6.63 0.61
C LYS A 191 6.47 7.16 -0.33
N THR A 192 6.22 8.32 -0.93
CA THR A 192 7.29 9.13 -1.49
C THR A 192 8.17 9.53 -0.32
N VAL A 193 9.26 8.79 -0.10
CA VAL A 193 10.29 9.14 0.88
C VAL A 193 10.99 10.38 0.34
N THR A 194 10.65 11.54 0.88
CA THR A 194 11.28 12.80 0.52
C THR A 194 12.35 13.09 1.54
N THR A 195 13.61 13.19 1.11
CA THR A 195 14.68 13.64 1.98
C THR A 195 14.49 15.13 2.29
N PRO A 196 14.87 15.61 3.48
CA PRO A 196 14.95 17.05 3.74
C PRO A 196 15.95 17.72 2.79
N LEU A 197 15.97 19.05 2.77
CA LEU A 197 17.04 19.80 2.08
C LEU A 197 18.39 19.50 2.77
N LEU A 198 19.25 18.80 2.05
CA LEU A 198 20.57 18.40 2.52
C LEU A 198 21.60 19.51 2.23
N PRO A 199 22.64 19.65 3.07
CA PRO A 199 23.79 20.49 2.76
C PRO A 199 24.40 20.20 1.39
N PRO A 200 24.93 21.22 0.69
CA PRO A 200 25.84 21.01 -0.41
C PRO A 200 27.02 20.13 0.00
N GLY A 201 27.40 19.17 -0.85
CA GLY A 201 28.45 18.20 -0.56
C GLY A 201 27.99 16.99 0.26
N THR A 202 26.69 16.84 0.55
CA THR A 202 26.19 15.59 1.16
C THR A 202 26.31 14.43 0.18
N ILE A 203 27.07 13.41 0.56
CA ILE A 203 27.22 12.16 -0.20
C ILE A 203 26.36 11.02 0.35
N LEU A 204 25.92 11.13 1.62
CA LEU A 204 25.09 10.13 2.29
C LEU A 204 24.18 10.78 3.31
N TYR A 205 22.92 10.35 3.30
CA TYR A 205 21.91 10.65 4.32
C TYR A 205 21.20 9.37 4.74
N GLN A 206 21.13 9.11 6.04
CA GLN A 206 20.32 8.05 6.63
C GLN A 206 19.53 8.61 7.81
N GLU A 207 18.29 8.15 7.96
CA GLU A 207 17.44 8.47 9.10
C GLU A 207 16.85 7.18 9.68
N GLU A 208 17.19 6.89 10.92
CA GLU A 208 16.67 5.74 11.64
C GLU A 208 15.25 6.01 12.15
N ILE A 209 14.47 4.96 12.40
CA ILE A 209 13.15 5.04 13.04
C ILE A 209 13.24 5.73 14.43
N SER A 210 14.40 5.64 15.07
CA SER A 210 14.71 6.29 16.34
C SER A 210 14.75 7.83 16.26
N GLY A 211 14.70 8.40 15.06
CA GLY A 211 14.89 9.83 14.80
C GLY A 211 16.36 10.27 14.74
N ARG A 212 17.30 9.32 14.84
CA ARG A 212 18.73 9.56 14.66
C ARG A 212 19.05 9.74 13.18
N LYS A 213 19.82 10.77 12.84
CA LYS A 213 20.18 11.13 11.48
C LYS A 213 21.69 11.03 11.30
N ILE A 214 22.12 10.43 10.21
CA ILE A 214 23.52 10.33 9.79
C ILE A 214 23.66 11.14 8.50
N VAL A 215 24.56 12.11 8.52
CA VAL A 215 24.85 12.97 7.36
C VAL A 215 26.36 12.92 7.11
N VAL A 216 26.76 12.55 5.89
CA VAL A 216 28.17 12.54 5.50
C VAL A 216 28.41 13.63 4.46
N LEU A 217 29.29 14.57 4.80
CA LEU A 217 29.69 15.68 3.95
C LEU A 217 31.07 15.44 3.35
N GLU A 218 31.17 15.55 2.04
CA GLU A 218 32.43 15.67 1.32
C GLU A 218 32.98 17.09 1.42
N VAL A 219 34.26 17.16 1.76
CA VAL A 219 35.03 18.39 1.86
C VAL A 219 36.24 18.24 0.95
N GLU A 220 36.25 19.03 -0.12
CA GLU A 220 37.29 18.97 -1.14
C GLU A 220 38.70 19.24 -0.59
N LYS A 221 39.68 18.70 -1.29
CA LYS A 221 41.10 18.97 -1.06
C LYS A 221 41.35 20.47 -1.18
N SER A 222 41.94 21.07 -0.16
CA SER A 222 42.28 22.49 -0.22
C SER A 222 43.37 22.88 0.78
N LYS A 223 43.88 24.10 0.60
CA LYS A 223 44.77 24.75 1.57
C LYS A 223 43.91 25.56 2.53
N ARG A 224 44.16 25.44 3.82
CA ARG A 224 43.38 26.09 4.87
C ARG A 224 44.30 26.71 5.92
N ASP A 225 43.86 27.83 6.46
CA ASP A 225 44.50 28.42 7.63
C ASP A 225 44.07 27.64 8.87
N ILE A 226 45.04 27.23 9.68
CA ILE A 226 44.79 26.46 10.91
C ILE A 226 45.45 27.13 12.11
N LEU A 227 44.88 26.90 13.28
CA LEU A 227 45.41 27.38 14.54
C LEU A 227 45.96 26.21 15.35
N TYR A 228 47.28 26.11 15.46
CA TYR A 228 47.91 25.11 16.31
C TYR A 228 48.32 25.75 17.64
N TYR A 229 47.68 25.32 18.73
CA TYR A 229 47.61 26.03 20.01
C TYR A 229 47.14 27.49 19.83
N LYS A 230 48.08 28.45 19.85
CA LYS A 230 47.85 29.89 19.65
C LYS A 230 48.63 30.44 18.46
N THR A 231 49.28 29.57 17.68
CA THR A 231 50.11 29.95 16.54
C THR A 231 49.34 29.65 15.25
N PRO A 232 49.05 30.66 14.43
CA PRO A 232 48.43 30.46 13.13
C PRO A 232 49.45 29.88 12.14
N TYR A 233 48.98 28.96 11.29
CA TYR A 233 49.70 28.46 10.13
C TYR A 233 48.82 28.65 8.91
N GLU A 234 49.33 29.38 7.92
CA GLU A 234 48.57 29.78 6.74
C GLU A 234 48.70 28.78 5.61
N SER A 235 47.60 28.60 4.87
CA SER A 235 47.57 27.81 3.62
C SER A 235 48.16 26.40 3.77
N VAL A 236 47.85 25.71 4.86
CA VAL A 236 48.28 24.33 5.10
C VAL A 236 47.46 23.39 4.20
N GLY A 237 48.14 22.61 3.36
CA GLY A 237 47.49 21.61 2.52
C GLY A 237 46.75 20.56 3.36
N HIS A 238 45.48 20.33 3.05
CA HIS A 238 44.65 19.25 3.60
C HIS A 238 44.20 18.30 2.48
N PRO A 239 44.08 16.99 2.74
CA PRO A 239 43.52 16.05 1.78
C PRO A 239 42.01 16.31 1.58
N LYS A 240 41.40 15.54 0.67
CA LYS A 240 39.94 15.39 0.62
C LYS A 240 39.46 14.69 1.89
N LEU A 241 38.33 15.13 2.44
CA LEU A 241 37.83 14.66 3.72
C LEU A 241 36.34 14.31 3.66
N LEU A 242 35.92 13.35 4.48
CA LEU A 242 34.50 13.13 4.81
C LEU A 242 34.27 13.48 6.27
N PHE A 243 33.22 14.26 6.51
CA PHE A 243 32.70 14.56 7.84
C PHE A 243 31.39 13.82 8.02
N GLU A 244 31.38 12.82 8.89
CA GLU A 244 30.15 12.17 9.35
C GLU A 244 29.64 12.89 10.59
N PHE A 245 28.38 13.34 10.53
CA PHE A 245 27.65 13.88 11.66
C PHE A 245 26.51 12.94 12.03
N VAL A 246 26.49 12.53 13.30
CA VAL A 246 25.37 11.80 13.90
C VAL A 246 24.56 12.77 14.75
N ILE A 247 23.27 12.90 14.46
CA ILE A 247 22.39 13.91 15.04
C ILE A 247 21.18 13.24 15.67
N ARG A 248 20.81 13.68 16.88
CA ARG A 248 19.56 13.28 17.54
C ARG A 248 18.82 14.53 18.01
N GLY A 249 17.59 14.71 17.53
CA GLY A 249 16.84 15.94 17.79
C GLY A 249 17.57 17.15 17.19
N LYS A 250 18.09 18.03 18.06
CA LYS A 250 18.88 19.22 17.67
C LYS A 250 20.37 19.09 17.99
N GLU A 251 20.79 18.01 18.64
CA GLU A 251 22.16 17.86 19.13
C GLU A 251 22.99 16.99 18.19
N ILE A 252 24.26 17.32 18.07
CA ILE A 252 25.24 16.49 17.35
C ILE A 252 25.87 15.55 18.37
N GLU A 253 25.54 14.26 18.28
CA GLU A 253 26.06 13.22 19.17
C GLU A 253 27.52 12.91 18.87
N GLN A 254 27.86 12.84 17.57
CA GLN A 254 29.18 12.40 17.11
C GLN A 254 29.58 13.15 15.85
N CYS A 255 30.89 13.41 15.73
CA CYS A 255 31.55 13.81 14.51
C CYS A 255 32.70 12.85 14.25
N ARG A 256 32.76 12.26 13.04
CA ARG A 256 33.90 11.45 12.59
C ARG A 256 34.48 12.03 11.32
N ILE A 257 35.80 11.96 11.19
CA ILE A 257 36.54 12.56 10.07
C ILE A 257 37.42 11.50 9.42
N PHE A 258 37.23 11.33 8.12
CA PHE A 258 37.98 10.39 7.29
C PHE A 258 38.74 11.17 6.21
N ALA A 259 39.93 10.71 5.85
CA ALA A 259 40.67 11.22 4.70
C ALA A 259 40.49 10.34 3.48
N LEU A 260 40.50 10.94 2.30
CA LEU A 260 40.52 10.25 1.01
C LEU A 260 41.64 10.79 0.13
N LYS A 261 42.05 9.95 -0.82
CA LYS A 261 42.78 10.40 -2.00
C LYS A 261 41.84 11.20 -2.91
N ASP A 262 42.42 12.02 -3.77
CA ASP A 262 41.67 12.86 -4.70
C ASP A 262 40.89 12.01 -5.73
N GLY A 263 39.82 12.60 -6.26
CA GLY A 263 38.90 11.95 -7.21
C GLY A 263 37.47 11.77 -6.67
N PRO A 264 36.56 11.22 -7.50
CA PRO A 264 35.17 11.03 -7.12
C PRO A 264 35.00 9.99 -6.01
N VAL A 265 34.19 10.31 -4.99
CA VAL A 265 33.86 9.37 -3.91
C VAL A 265 32.92 8.28 -4.42
N LYS A 266 33.37 7.03 -4.28
CA LYS A 266 32.64 5.79 -4.59
C LYS A 266 32.54 4.90 -3.35
N ALA A 267 31.59 3.96 -3.33
CA ALA A 267 31.48 2.96 -2.27
C ALA A 267 32.79 2.19 -2.01
N SER A 268 33.54 1.86 -3.07
CA SER A 268 34.83 1.17 -2.99
C SER A 268 36.03 2.08 -2.64
N SER A 269 35.81 3.38 -2.41
CA SER A 269 36.90 4.30 -2.08
C SER A 269 37.48 3.99 -0.72
N ARG A 270 38.82 3.95 -0.64
CA ARG A 270 39.56 3.68 0.60
C ARG A 270 39.46 4.86 1.56
N LEU A 271 39.24 4.54 2.83
CA LEU A 271 39.27 5.49 3.93
C LEU A 271 40.65 5.48 4.58
N TYR A 272 41.21 6.66 4.72
CA TYR A 272 42.49 6.90 5.35
C TYR A 272 42.32 7.64 6.66
N ARG A 273 43.31 7.49 7.53
CA ARG A 273 43.36 8.23 8.77
C ARG A 273 43.59 9.72 8.51
N TYR A 274 42.86 10.56 9.23
CA TYR A 274 43.11 12.00 9.27
C TYR A 274 44.57 12.29 9.68
N PRO A 275 45.31 13.10 8.90
CA PRO A 275 46.77 13.21 9.06
C PRO A 275 47.20 14.16 10.19
N PHE A 276 46.28 14.90 10.82
CA PHE A 276 46.58 15.91 11.83
C PHE A 276 46.06 15.54 13.23
N GLY A 277 46.21 16.44 14.19
CA GLY A 277 45.67 16.29 15.55
C GLY A 277 44.13 16.36 15.60
N ASN A 278 43.59 16.22 16.81
CA ASN A 278 42.15 16.28 17.11
C ASN A 278 41.27 15.19 16.48
N VAL A 279 41.82 14.17 15.82
CA VAL A 279 41.03 13.01 15.33
C VAL A 279 41.67 11.71 15.80
N PHE A 280 40.89 10.94 16.55
CA PHE A 280 41.31 9.67 17.12
C PHE A 280 41.44 8.58 16.04
N PRO A 281 42.15 7.48 16.33
CA PRO A 281 42.32 6.36 15.39
C PRO A 281 41.02 5.68 14.96
N ASP A 282 39.96 5.80 15.78
CA ASP A 282 38.59 5.35 15.52
C ASP A 282 37.76 6.44 14.81
N PHE A 283 38.42 7.43 14.21
CA PHE A 283 37.87 8.54 13.44
C PHE A 283 37.11 9.59 14.24
N HIS A 284 36.92 9.42 15.55
CA HIS A 284 36.22 10.40 16.36
C HIS A 284 36.98 11.73 16.43
N ALA A 285 36.28 12.82 16.12
CA ALA A 285 36.81 14.15 16.29
C ALA A 285 36.77 14.55 17.77
N CYS A 286 37.93 14.90 18.33
CA CYS A 286 38.05 15.56 19.63
C CYS A 286 37.64 17.04 19.48
N TRP A 287 36.34 17.30 19.54
CA TRP A 287 35.78 18.64 19.34
C TRP A 287 34.76 19.00 20.42
N PRO A 288 35.20 19.48 21.60
CA PRO A 288 34.32 19.76 22.74
C PRO A 288 33.20 20.77 22.44
N GLN A 289 33.50 21.79 21.62
CA GLN A 289 32.56 22.84 21.23
C GLN A 289 31.38 22.31 20.41
N LEU A 290 31.49 21.10 19.84
CA LEU A 290 30.42 20.49 19.07
C LEU A 290 29.13 20.34 19.88
N LYS A 291 29.23 20.11 21.20
CA LYS A 291 28.08 19.97 22.11
C LYS A 291 27.34 21.28 22.36
N GLU A 292 27.97 22.42 22.07
CA GLU A 292 27.37 23.75 22.22
C GLU A 292 26.58 24.17 20.97
N ILE A 293 26.66 23.37 19.89
CA ILE A 293 26.03 23.68 18.61
C ILE A 293 24.71 22.93 18.50
N GLU A 294 23.61 23.69 18.50
CA GLU A 294 22.29 23.17 18.14
C GLU A 294 22.03 23.29 16.64
N ILE A 295 21.61 22.19 16.02
CA ILE A 295 21.22 22.11 14.61
C ILE A 295 19.70 22.07 14.51
N THR A 296 19.09 23.16 14.03
CA THR A 296 17.66 23.22 13.75
C THR A 296 17.32 22.80 12.32
N GLN A 297 18.29 22.90 11.40
CA GLN A 297 18.16 22.50 10.00
C GLN A 297 19.44 21.84 9.52
N LEU A 298 19.32 20.71 8.81
CA LEU A 298 20.49 19.96 8.33
C LEU A 298 21.43 20.83 7.47
N SER A 299 20.90 21.78 6.71
CA SER A 299 21.68 22.75 5.91
C SER A 299 22.76 23.50 6.71
N GLN A 300 22.62 23.64 8.03
CA GLN A 300 23.59 24.28 8.91
C GLN A 300 24.89 23.49 9.04
N LEU A 301 24.87 22.17 8.83
CA LEU A 301 26.04 21.29 8.91
C LEU A 301 27.15 21.70 7.92
N ARG A 302 26.80 22.37 6.81
CA ARG A 302 27.76 22.90 5.83
C ARG A 302 28.85 23.75 6.46
N ARG A 303 28.56 24.45 7.56
CA ARG A 303 29.50 25.38 8.21
C ARG A 303 30.46 24.67 9.18
N LEU A 304 30.15 23.44 9.59
CA LEU A 304 30.87 22.75 10.64
C LEU A 304 32.30 22.35 10.25
N PRO A 305 32.58 21.85 9.03
CA PRO A 305 33.96 21.59 8.63
C PRO A 305 34.87 22.82 8.77
N GLU A 306 34.41 23.99 8.30
CA GLU A 306 35.17 25.24 8.43
C GLU A 306 35.35 25.68 9.90
N LEU A 307 34.34 25.45 10.75
CA LEU A 307 34.46 25.72 12.17
C LEU A 307 35.45 24.76 12.86
N PHE A 308 35.49 23.50 12.44
CA PHE A 308 36.47 22.52 12.91
C PHE A 308 37.90 22.98 12.60
N PHE A 309 38.19 23.41 11.36
CA PHE A 309 39.54 23.89 10.99
C PHE A 309 39.95 25.16 11.74
N LYS A 310 38.99 26.05 12.05
CA LYS A 310 39.22 27.26 12.85
C LYS A 310 39.34 26.99 14.35
N SER A 311 38.94 25.81 14.80
CA SER A 311 39.12 25.41 16.20
C SER A 311 40.59 25.13 16.48
N SER A 312 41.07 25.54 17.67
CA SER A 312 42.47 25.31 18.03
C SER A 312 42.79 23.81 18.05
N THR A 313 43.80 23.42 17.27
CA THR A 313 44.34 22.06 17.25
C THR A 313 45.54 21.95 18.18
N ASN A 314 45.68 20.80 18.83
CA ASN A 314 46.82 20.46 19.68
C ASN A 314 47.37 19.07 19.29
N ASP A 315 48.34 18.55 20.04
CA ASP A 315 48.93 17.24 19.76
C ASP A 315 48.04 16.05 20.15
N HIS A 316 46.88 16.30 20.74
CA HIS A 316 45.99 15.23 21.16
C HIS A 316 45.51 14.42 19.95
N ALA A 317 45.47 13.11 20.13
CA ALA A 317 45.16 12.12 19.09
C ALA A 317 46.17 12.02 17.92
N TYR A 318 47.14 12.94 17.80
CA TYR A 318 48.20 12.83 16.81
C TYR A 318 49.17 11.69 17.17
N ARG A 319 49.61 10.90 16.18
CA ARG A 319 50.56 9.78 16.38
C ARG A 319 51.87 9.93 15.61
N GLY A 320 52.11 11.09 14.99
CA GLY A 320 53.39 11.40 14.36
C GLY A 320 54.40 11.94 15.38
N LYS A 321 55.63 12.18 14.93
CA LYS A 321 56.72 12.64 15.79
C LYS A 321 56.60 14.12 16.19
N ASN A 322 56.25 14.98 15.23
CA ASN A 322 56.14 16.43 15.45
C ASN A 322 55.05 17.02 14.54
N LEU A 323 53.93 17.44 15.12
CA LEU A 323 52.81 18.01 14.35
C LEU A 323 53.13 19.42 13.85
N ARG A 324 53.90 20.18 14.63
CA ARG A 324 54.33 21.53 14.26
C ARG A 324 55.18 21.53 12.98
N GLU A 325 56.17 20.64 12.91
CA GLU A 325 57.03 20.50 11.74
C GLU A 325 56.23 20.07 10.51
N LEU A 326 55.22 19.21 10.69
CA LEU A 326 54.32 18.81 9.62
C LEU A 326 53.50 20.00 9.09
N TYR A 327 53.00 20.88 9.96
CA TYR A 327 52.31 22.08 9.50
C TYR A 327 53.24 23.00 8.70
N ILE A 328 54.46 23.25 9.20
CA ILE A 328 55.46 24.08 8.51
C ILE A 328 55.78 23.52 7.12
N SER A 329 55.96 22.21 6.99
CA SER A 329 56.30 21.59 5.70
C SER A 329 55.15 21.64 4.69
N LEU A 330 53.90 21.68 5.16
CA LEU A 330 52.70 21.74 4.31
C LEU A 330 52.21 23.17 4.02
N GLN A 331 52.78 24.20 4.64
CA GLN A 331 52.39 25.58 4.35
C GLN A 331 52.66 25.94 2.89
N GLY A 332 51.62 26.41 2.18
CA GLY A 332 51.67 26.77 0.77
C GLY A 332 51.74 25.57 -0.19
N GLN A 333 51.88 24.34 0.32
CA GLN A 333 51.96 23.13 -0.49
C GLN A 333 50.60 22.41 -0.56
N ASP A 334 50.37 21.67 -1.64
CA ASP A 334 49.26 20.74 -1.68
C ASP A 334 49.57 19.51 -0.82
N PHE A 335 48.53 18.93 -0.24
CA PHE A 335 48.72 17.73 0.58
C PHE A 335 49.19 16.55 -0.27
N ASN A 336 50.26 15.89 0.17
CA ASN A 336 50.79 14.68 -0.45
C ASN A 336 50.04 13.45 0.04
N GLU A 337 49.14 12.93 -0.79
CA GLU A 337 48.24 11.81 -0.47
C GLU A 337 48.96 10.47 -0.26
N GLU A 338 50.18 10.31 -0.75
CA GLU A 338 50.97 9.09 -0.49
C GLU A 338 51.41 8.97 0.98
N THR A 339 51.26 10.05 1.76
CA THR A 339 51.52 10.04 3.20
C THR A 339 50.32 9.57 4.03
N LEU A 340 49.15 9.36 3.40
CA LEU A 340 47.95 8.90 4.09
C LEU A 340 48.11 7.47 4.60
N LEU A 341 47.69 7.25 5.84
CA LEU A 341 47.72 5.92 6.46
C LEU A 341 46.41 5.19 6.16
N ASP A 342 46.52 4.11 5.40
CA ASP A 342 45.39 3.27 5.01
C ASP A 342 44.80 2.55 6.22
N THR A 343 43.49 2.63 6.38
CA THR A 343 42.76 1.95 7.47
C THR A 343 42.21 0.59 7.07
N ARG A 344 42.36 0.20 5.79
CA ARG A 344 41.78 -0.96 5.12
C ARG A 344 40.25 -0.94 4.99
N LEU A 345 39.60 0.09 5.50
CA LEU A 345 38.17 0.31 5.34
C LEU A 345 37.86 1.03 4.02
N THR A 346 36.69 0.77 3.48
CA THR A 346 36.09 1.52 2.37
C THR A 346 34.89 2.33 2.85
N VAL A 347 34.38 3.23 1.99
CA VAL A 347 33.13 3.96 2.24
C VAL A 347 31.97 2.99 2.48
N ALA A 348 31.87 1.90 1.71
CA ALA A 348 30.85 0.88 1.88
C ALA A 348 30.96 0.17 3.23
N ASP A 349 32.17 -0.25 3.62
CA ASP A 349 32.41 -0.91 4.92
C ASP A 349 32.00 -0.03 6.11
N GLN A 350 32.24 1.28 5.99
CA GLN A 350 32.03 2.22 7.09
C GLN A 350 30.55 2.63 7.27
N PHE A 351 29.79 2.73 6.18
CA PHE A 351 28.42 3.28 6.22
C PHE A 351 27.33 2.25 5.95
N GLU A 352 27.68 0.96 5.95
CA GLU A 352 26.75 -0.16 5.71
C GLU A 352 25.83 0.12 4.51
N LEU A 353 26.41 0.66 3.43
CA LEU A 353 25.68 0.88 2.19
C LEU A 353 25.27 -0.50 1.66
N LEU A 354 23.97 -0.80 1.67
CA LEU A 354 23.42 -2.02 1.08
C LEU A 354 24.05 -2.22 -0.30
N SER A 355 24.75 -3.34 -0.49
CA SER A 355 25.30 -3.75 -1.78
C SER A 355 24.12 -4.09 -2.70
N ILE A 356 23.52 -3.06 -3.30
CA ILE A 356 22.51 -3.19 -4.36
C ILE A 356 23.13 -3.86 -5.61
N GLU A 357 24.46 -3.92 -5.68
CA GLU A 357 25.20 -4.54 -6.79
C GLU A 357 24.98 -6.06 -6.89
N ASP A 358 24.61 -6.75 -5.81
CA ASP A 358 24.41 -8.22 -5.84
C ASP A 358 23.05 -8.65 -6.44
N GLU A 359 22.03 -7.77 -6.49
CA GLU A 359 20.70 -8.11 -7.05
C GLU A 359 20.58 -7.78 -8.56
N ILE A 360 21.47 -6.95 -9.10
CA ILE A 360 21.44 -6.53 -10.52
C ILE A 360 22.15 -7.57 -11.42
N GLU A 361 23.19 -8.26 -10.93
CA GLU A 361 23.85 -9.31 -11.71
C GLU A 361 23.04 -10.63 -11.78
N GLU A 362 22.26 -10.98 -10.75
CA GLU A 362 21.35 -12.14 -10.79
C GLU A 362 20.15 -11.90 -11.72
N SER A 363 19.64 -10.68 -11.82
CA SER A 363 18.52 -10.35 -12.71
C SER A 363 18.95 -10.26 -14.19
N GLN A 364 20.15 -9.77 -14.48
CA GLN A 364 20.67 -9.72 -15.86
C GLN A 364 21.14 -11.09 -16.39
N SER A 365 21.68 -11.95 -15.52
CA SER A 365 22.08 -13.31 -15.92
C SER A 365 20.89 -14.25 -16.17
N THR A 366 19.73 -13.98 -15.54
CA THR A 366 18.50 -14.76 -15.74
C THR A 366 17.79 -14.37 -17.05
N GLU A 367 17.76 -13.08 -17.42
CA GLU A 367 17.17 -12.62 -18.69
C GLU A 367 17.99 -13.06 -19.93
N GLU A 368 19.33 -13.09 -19.84
CA GLU A 368 20.18 -13.58 -20.95
C GLU A 368 20.09 -15.10 -21.18
N GLN A 369 19.70 -15.87 -20.15
CA GLN A 369 19.49 -17.31 -20.27
C GLN A 369 18.11 -17.68 -20.84
N GLU A 370 17.08 -16.84 -20.64
CA GLU A 370 15.75 -17.05 -21.22
C GLU A 370 15.68 -16.63 -22.70
N LEU A 371 16.42 -15.60 -23.11
CA LEU A 371 16.49 -15.15 -24.51
C LEU A 371 17.30 -16.08 -25.44
N ASN A 372 18.15 -16.95 -24.89
CA ASN A 372 18.90 -17.95 -25.67
C ASN A 372 18.20 -19.32 -25.76
N ASN A 373 17.04 -19.49 -25.11
CA ASN A 373 16.26 -20.74 -25.10
C ASN A 373 14.88 -20.62 -25.79
N GLN A 374 14.63 -19.52 -26.52
CA GLN A 374 13.52 -19.36 -27.49
C GLN A 374 14.09 -19.25 -28.90
#